data_AF-A0A1V5LQB7-F1
#
_entry.id   AF-A0A1V5LQB7-F1
#
_cell.length_a   1.000
_cell.length_b   1.000
_cell.length_c   1.000
_cell.angle_alpha   90.00
_cell.angle_beta   90.00
_cell.angle_gamma   90.00
#
_symmetry.space_group_name_H-M   'P 1'
#
loop_
_entity.id
_entity.type
_entity.pdbx_description
1 polymer ?
#
loop_
_entity_poly.entity_id
_entity_poly.type
_entity_poly.pdbx_seq_one_letter_code
_entity_poly.pdbx_strand_id
1 'polypeptide(L)'
;MAEHLTELSGADLGLSGAYQRINAACAVYATWLFMLSTDSAPAGSQSLTRLDFERLWQCTLIGLREARWPGRFQLLDRGFSAILDGAHNRLGARALRASLEEAYTNKNFLFIFACFENKDYQNILRELIAPGDIVFCPVLSHARSMRSAQEIVDFASSLGAQARACHGFAEALQFAQAKAQELPLSLSRGFADRLIITGSFSLIKEALEFSEGVK
;
A
#
# COMPACT_ATOMS: atom_id res chain seq x y z
N MET A 1 26.35 -7.43 -11.64
CA MET A 1 24.94 -7.87 -11.53
C MET A 1 24.65 -8.57 -10.20
N ALA A 2 25.27 -9.71 -9.86
CA ALA A 2 25.02 -10.39 -8.59
C ALA A 2 25.34 -9.52 -7.35
N GLU A 3 26.42 -8.73 -7.40
CA GLU A 3 26.80 -7.78 -6.34
C GLU A 3 25.74 -6.67 -6.17
N HIS A 4 25.30 -6.03 -7.26
CA HIS A 4 24.27 -4.98 -7.24
C HIS A 4 22.87 -5.47 -6.83
N LEU A 5 22.52 -6.74 -7.10
CA LEU A 5 21.27 -7.33 -6.59
C LEU A 5 21.28 -7.46 -5.05
N THR A 6 22.46 -7.66 -4.47
CA THR A 6 22.63 -7.69 -3.01
C THR A 6 22.51 -6.27 -2.44
N GLU A 7 23.04 -5.25 -3.13
CA GLU A 7 22.85 -3.84 -2.74
C GLU A 7 21.37 -3.40 -2.78
N LEU A 8 20.55 -3.92 -3.70
CA LEU A 8 19.10 -3.63 -3.73
C LEU A 8 18.37 -4.07 -2.47
N SER A 9 18.84 -5.14 -1.82
CA SER A 9 18.20 -5.64 -0.60
C SER A 9 18.33 -4.66 0.57
N GLY A 10 19.34 -3.78 0.55
CA GLY A 10 19.56 -2.71 1.52
C GLY A 10 19.37 -1.30 0.97
N ALA A 11 18.88 -1.15 -0.27
CA ALA A 11 18.69 0.15 -0.88
C ALA A 11 17.56 0.94 -0.21
N ASP A 12 17.78 2.23 -0.01
CA ASP A 12 16.76 3.17 0.46
C ASP A 12 15.76 3.44 -0.69
N LEU A 13 14.56 2.87 -0.57
CA LEU A 13 13.50 2.98 -1.58
C LEU A 13 12.53 4.10 -1.22
N GLY A 14 12.11 4.87 -2.22
CA GLY A 14 11.08 5.90 -2.06
C GLY A 14 9.69 5.35 -1.78
N LEU A 15 9.46 4.06 -2.01
CA LEU A 15 8.21 3.36 -1.75
C LEU A 15 8.38 2.37 -0.60
N SER A 16 7.49 2.46 0.38
CA SER A 16 7.44 1.55 1.55
C SER A 16 6.68 0.25 1.22
N GLY A 17 6.78 -0.74 2.11
CA GLY A 17 6.11 -2.03 1.97
C GLY A 17 7.01 -3.11 1.34
N ALA A 18 6.98 -4.31 1.90
CA ALA A 18 7.89 -5.40 1.56
C ALA A 18 7.84 -5.77 0.07
N TYR A 19 6.64 -5.77 -0.51
CA TYR A 19 6.43 -6.09 -1.93
C TYR A 19 7.05 -5.07 -2.89
N GLN A 20 7.33 -3.84 -2.43
CA GLN A 20 7.98 -2.82 -3.27
C GLN A 20 9.44 -3.14 -3.57
N ARG A 21 10.10 -3.94 -2.73
CA ARG A 21 11.45 -4.45 -3.04
C ARG A 21 11.45 -5.31 -4.31
N ILE A 22 10.40 -6.10 -4.50
CA ILE A 22 10.21 -6.91 -5.72
C ILE A 22 9.91 -5.99 -6.91
N ASN A 23 9.04 -4.99 -6.75
CA ASN A 23 8.73 -4.03 -7.81
C ASN A 23 9.97 -3.23 -8.23
N ALA A 24 10.79 -2.80 -7.27
CA ALA A 24 12.06 -2.13 -7.51
C ALA A 24 13.01 -3.03 -8.30
N ALA A 25 13.18 -4.29 -7.87
CA ALA A 25 14.02 -5.26 -8.59
C ALA A 25 13.52 -5.49 -10.03
N CYS A 26 12.21 -5.61 -10.24
CA CYS A 26 11.61 -5.71 -11.57
C CYS A 26 11.88 -4.46 -12.42
N ALA A 27 11.76 -3.26 -11.83
CA ALA A 27 12.04 -2.00 -12.52
C ALA A 27 13.51 -1.92 -12.94
N VAL A 28 14.44 -2.23 -12.03
CA VAL A 28 15.89 -2.28 -12.34
C VAL A 28 16.17 -3.26 -13.47
N TYR A 29 15.60 -4.47 -13.41
CA TYR A 29 15.82 -5.48 -14.43
C TYR A 29 15.23 -5.05 -15.79
N ALA A 30 14.05 -4.43 -15.80
CA ALA A 30 13.44 -3.89 -17.00
C ALA A 30 14.28 -2.75 -17.61
N THR A 31 14.77 -1.81 -16.80
CA THR A 31 15.68 -0.75 -17.24
C THR A 31 16.97 -1.32 -17.83
N TRP A 32 17.53 -2.35 -17.19
CA TRP A 32 18.73 -3.03 -17.68
C TRP A 32 18.50 -3.70 -19.04
N LEU A 33 17.43 -4.49 -19.17
CA LEU A 33 17.09 -5.14 -20.44
C LEU A 33 16.80 -4.12 -21.54
N PHE A 34 16.12 -3.03 -21.22
CA PHE A 34 15.87 -1.94 -22.16
C PHE A 34 17.19 -1.38 -22.69
N MET A 35 18.13 -1.05 -21.81
CA MET A 35 19.45 -0.53 -22.19
C MET A 35 20.25 -1.50 -23.07
N LEU A 36 20.17 -2.81 -22.81
CA LEU A 36 20.80 -3.83 -23.66
C LEU A 36 20.10 -3.99 -25.02
N SER A 37 18.79 -3.73 -25.08
CA SER A 37 17.99 -3.90 -26.30
C SER A 37 18.03 -2.69 -27.24
N THR A 38 18.29 -1.50 -26.69
CA THR A 38 18.41 -0.30 -27.49
C THR A 38 19.83 -0.17 -28.02
N ASP A 39 19.98 -0.15 -29.35
CA ASP A 39 21.20 0.31 -30.08
C ASP A 39 21.54 1.79 -29.80
N SER A 40 21.07 2.37 -28.70
CA SER A 40 21.37 3.73 -28.24
C SER A 40 22.79 3.87 -27.68
N ALA A 41 23.65 2.88 -27.88
CA ALA A 41 25.09 3.16 -27.93
C ALA A 41 25.30 4.16 -29.07
N PRO A 42 25.86 5.37 -28.80
CA PRO A 42 26.13 6.33 -29.86
C PRO A 42 26.89 5.64 -31.00
N ALA A 43 26.44 5.86 -32.24
CA ALA A 43 26.93 5.19 -33.44
C ALA A 43 28.45 4.96 -33.41
N GLY A 44 28.84 3.71 -33.14
CA GLY A 44 30.21 3.31 -32.84
C GLY A 44 30.23 2.34 -31.66
N SER A 45 30.28 1.04 -31.96
CA SER A 45 30.33 -0.07 -31.00
C SER A 45 31.28 0.20 -29.83
N GLN A 46 30.74 0.72 -28.73
CA GLN A 46 31.43 0.72 -27.45
C GLN A 46 30.60 -0.14 -26.51
N SER A 47 31.13 -1.32 -26.20
CA SER A 47 30.65 -2.09 -25.06
C SER A 47 30.63 -1.17 -23.84
N LEU A 48 29.52 -1.17 -23.09
CA LEU A 48 29.40 -0.42 -21.84
C LEU A 48 30.64 -0.66 -20.97
N THR A 49 31.34 0.42 -20.61
CA THR A 49 32.50 0.31 -19.73
C THR A 49 32.04 0.04 -18.30
N ARG A 50 32.94 -0.43 -17.46
CA ARG A 50 32.67 -0.55 -16.01
C ARG A 50 32.21 0.78 -15.39
N LEU A 51 32.74 1.91 -15.87
CA LEU A 51 32.37 3.23 -15.37
C LEU A 51 30.96 3.65 -15.81
N ASP A 52 30.53 3.26 -17.01
CA ASP A 52 29.17 3.49 -17.49
C ASP A 52 28.17 2.71 -16.64
N PHE A 53 28.48 1.44 -16.34
CA PHE A 53 27.66 0.63 -15.44
C PHE A 53 27.54 1.23 -14.05
N GLU A 54 28.64 1.72 -13.47
CA GLU A 54 28.60 2.36 -12.15
C GLU A 54 27.71 3.61 -12.17
N ARG A 55 27.85 4.46 -13.19
CA ARG A 55 27.00 5.66 -13.32
C ARG A 55 25.52 5.32 -13.48
N LEU A 56 25.21 4.35 -14.33
CA LEU A 56 23.84 3.87 -14.53
C LEU A 56 23.26 3.30 -13.24
N TRP A 57 24.09 2.60 -12.46
CA TRP A 57 23.71 2.08 -11.16
C TRP A 57 23.36 3.19 -10.17
N GLN A 58 24.23 4.20 -10.04
CA GLN A 58 23.96 5.36 -9.18
C GLN A 58 22.69 6.11 -9.60
N CYS A 59 22.48 6.34 -10.90
CA CYS A 59 21.24 6.93 -11.42
C CYS A 59 20.01 6.07 -11.08
N THR A 60 20.14 4.75 -11.16
CA THR A 60 19.08 3.81 -10.81
C THR A 60 18.72 3.90 -9.32
N LEU A 61 19.72 3.91 -8.43
CA LEU A 61 19.51 4.07 -6.98
C LEU A 61 18.83 5.40 -6.64
N ILE A 62 19.25 6.50 -7.27
CA ILE A 62 18.60 7.81 -7.10
C ILE A 62 17.13 7.74 -7.54
N GLY A 63 16.87 7.17 -8.73
CA GLY A 63 15.51 7.01 -9.24
C GLY A 63 14.61 6.16 -8.33
N LEU A 64 15.14 5.07 -7.78
CA LEU A 64 14.43 4.22 -6.82
C LEU A 64 14.10 4.96 -5.52
N ARG A 65 15.02 5.78 -5.01
CA ARG A 65 14.82 6.59 -3.80
C ARG A 65 13.80 7.72 -4.01
N GLU A 66 13.78 8.30 -5.20
CA GLU A 66 12.89 9.41 -5.55
C GLU A 66 11.51 8.97 -6.05
N ALA A 67 11.33 7.69 -6.38
CA ALA A 67 10.06 7.14 -6.82
C ALA A 67 8.95 7.42 -5.79
N ARG A 68 7.80 7.92 -6.29
CA ARG A 68 6.58 8.13 -5.51
C ARG A 68 5.40 7.56 -6.29
N TRP A 69 4.52 6.85 -5.60
CA TRP A 69 3.33 6.27 -6.20
C TRP A 69 2.16 6.35 -5.22
N PRO A 70 1.21 7.28 -5.43
CA PRO A 70 0.06 7.43 -4.53
C PRO A 70 -0.76 6.14 -4.40
N GLY A 71 -1.13 5.79 -3.17
CA GLY A 71 -1.89 4.58 -2.87
C GLY A 71 -1.11 3.27 -2.97
N ARG A 72 0.21 3.29 -2.79
CA ARG A 72 1.07 2.09 -2.77
C ARG A 72 1.87 2.03 -1.48
N PHE A 73 1.30 1.41 -0.45
CA PHE A 73 1.78 1.46 0.93
C PHE A 73 2.25 2.88 1.31
N GLN A 74 1.44 3.88 0.92
CA GLN A 74 1.79 5.28 1.06
C GLN A 74 1.51 5.69 2.50
N LEU A 75 2.54 6.18 3.19
CA LEU A 75 2.39 6.84 4.48
C LEU A 75 1.77 8.22 4.25
N LEU A 76 0.58 8.42 4.80
CA LEU A 76 -0.10 9.71 4.86
C LEU A 76 0.06 10.25 6.28
N ASP A 77 0.48 11.50 6.40
CA ASP A 77 0.52 12.24 7.68
C ASP A 77 0.10 13.70 7.45
N ARG A 78 -1.10 13.86 6.87
CA ARG A 78 -1.67 15.17 6.53
C ARG A 78 -3.15 15.16 6.91
N GLY A 79 -3.54 15.97 7.88
CA GLY A 79 -4.89 15.97 8.45
C GLY A 79 -5.18 14.77 9.36
N PHE A 80 -4.76 13.57 8.97
CA PHE A 80 -4.74 12.36 9.77
C PHE A 80 -3.58 11.45 9.32
N SER A 81 -3.18 10.51 10.18
CA SER A 81 -2.13 9.54 9.86
C SER A 81 -2.74 8.21 9.42
N ALA A 82 -2.31 7.66 8.28
CA ALA A 82 -2.78 6.38 7.76
C ALA A 82 -1.80 5.76 6.75
N ILE A 83 -1.99 4.46 6.47
CA ILE A 83 -1.37 3.79 5.33
C ILE A 83 -2.41 3.65 4.22
N LEU A 84 -2.11 4.19 3.05
CA LEU A 84 -2.97 4.10 1.87
C LEU A 84 -2.43 3.01 0.93
N ASP A 85 -3.26 2.02 0.60
CA ASP A 85 -2.89 0.98 -0.35
C ASP A 85 -4.05 0.57 -1.27
N GLY A 86 -3.81 0.56 -2.58
CA GLY A 86 -4.77 0.17 -3.60
C GLY A 86 -5.01 -1.34 -3.73
N ALA A 87 -4.65 -2.16 -2.76
CA ALA A 87 -4.93 -3.60 -2.76
C ALA A 87 -6.44 -3.88 -2.93
N HIS A 88 -6.80 -4.45 -4.08
CA HIS A 88 -8.19 -4.73 -4.47
C HIS A 88 -8.35 -6.12 -5.11
N ASN A 89 -7.37 -6.99 -4.90
CA ASN A 89 -7.36 -8.37 -5.35
C ASN A 89 -6.64 -9.25 -4.32
N ARG A 90 -6.80 -10.57 -4.44
CA ARG A 90 -6.26 -11.56 -3.50
C ARG A 90 -4.75 -11.43 -3.26
N LEU A 91 -3.95 -11.29 -4.32
CA LEU A 91 -2.49 -11.24 -4.21
C LEU A 91 -2.01 -9.92 -3.60
N GLY A 92 -2.64 -8.81 -3.97
CA GLY A 92 -2.36 -7.50 -3.38
C GLY A 92 -2.73 -7.45 -1.90
N ALA A 93 -3.86 -8.04 -1.52
CA ALA A 93 -4.29 -8.16 -0.13
C ALA A 93 -3.28 -8.94 0.72
N ARG A 94 -2.82 -10.10 0.23
CA ARG A 94 -1.77 -10.90 0.88
C ARG A 94 -0.47 -10.11 1.02
N ALA A 95 -0.04 -9.43 -0.05
CA ALA A 95 1.18 -8.63 -0.04
C ALA A 95 1.11 -7.46 0.95
N LEU A 96 -0.06 -6.80 1.03
CA LEU A 96 -0.33 -5.76 2.00
C LEU A 96 -0.27 -6.30 3.43
N ARG A 97 -0.98 -7.39 3.74
CA ARG A 97 -0.93 -8.03 5.07
C ARG A 97 0.50 -8.38 5.47
N ALA A 98 1.25 -9.07 4.62
CA ALA A 98 2.63 -9.44 4.90
C ALA A 98 3.52 -8.21 5.16
N SER A 99 3.31 -7.12 4.40
CA SER A 99 4.05 -5.87 4.60
C SER A 99 3.71 -5.20 5.93
N LEU A 100 2.45 -5.26 6.37
CA LEU A 100 2.03 -4.74 7.68
C LEU A 100 2.65 -5.55 8.83
N GLU A 101 2.65 -6.88 8.74
CA GLU A 101 3.24 -7.76 9.76
C GLU A 101 4.77 -7.66 9.83
N GLU A 102 5.43 -7.40 8.70
CA GLU A 102 6.87 -7.15 8.66
C GLU A 102 7.22 -5.79 9.29
N ALA A 103 6.45 -4.75 8.96
CA ALA A 103 6.73 -3.38 9.40
C ALA A 103 6.32 -3.12 10.86
N TYR A 104 5.32 -3.84 11.38
CA TYR A 104 4.74 -3.58 12.69
C TYR A 104 4.65 -4.86 13.53
N THR A 105 5.16 -4.80 14.76
CA THR A 105 5.18 -5.93 15.71
C THR A 105 3.78 -6.35 16.19
N ASN A 106 2.78 -5.50 15.98
CA ASN A 106 1.40 -5.76 16.36
C ASN A 106 0.63 -6.48 15.24
N LYS A 107 -0.25 -7.41 15.61
CA LYS A 107 -0.98 -8.27 14.66
C LYS A 107 -2.39 -7.77 14.31
N ASN A 108 -2.94 -6.83 15.08
CA ASN A 108 -4.33 -6.39 14.92
C ASN A 108 -4.40 -4.93 14.46
N PHE A 109 -5.02 -4.69 13.30
CA PHE A 109 -5.03 -3.39 12.65
C PHE A 109 -6.46 -2.82 12.52
N LEU A 110 -6.54 -1.52 12.24
CA LEU A 110 -7.78 -0.81 11.94
C LEU A 110 -7.86 -0.63 10.41
N PHE A 111 -8.94 -1.07 9.78
CA PHE A 111 -9.12 -0.95 8.35
C PHE A 111 -10.29 -0.02 8.06
N ILE A 112 -10.12 0.89 7.10
CA ILE A 112 -11.23 1.43 6.30
C ILE A 112 -11.17 0.71 4.96
N PHE A 113 -12.20 -0.08 4.68
CA PHE A 113 -12.21 -0.96 3.51
C PHE A 113 -13.47 -0.75 2.68
N ALA A 114 -13.27 -0.55 1.38
CA ALA A 114 -14.36 -0.55 0.40
C ALA A 114 -13.84 -1.03 -0.96
N CYS A 115 -14.60 -1.91 -1.63
CA CYS A 115 -14.25 -2.43 -2.95
C CYS A 115 -15.44 -2.42 -3.92
N PHE A 116 -15.17 -2.51 -5.22
CA PHE A 116 -16.22 -2.61 -6.24
C PHE A 116 -16.93 -3.97 -6.22
N GLU A 117 -18.17 -4.02 -6.68
CA GLU A 117 -19.01 -5.23 -6.77
C GLU A 117 -18.34 -6.34 -7.58
N ASN A 118 -17.63 -5.99 -8.66
CA ASN A 118 -16.94 -6.96 -9.51
C ASN A 118 -15.71 -7.61 -8.87
N LYS A 119 -15.32 -7.20 -7.66
CA LYS A 119 -14.18 -7.76 -6.94
C LYS A 119 -14.62 -8.96 -6.11
N ASP A 120 -13.72 -9.94 -6.04
CA ASP A 120 -13.81 -11.07 -5.13
C ASP A 120 -13.44 -10.61 -3.71
N TYR A 121 -14.36 -9.88 -3.09
CA TYR A 121 -14.17 -9.28 -1.77
C TYR A 121 -13.91 -10.36 -0.70
N GLN A 122 -14.48 -11.55 -0.86
CA GLN A 122 -14.27 -12.64 0.08
C GLN A 122 -12.82 -13.11 0.09
N ASN A 123 -12.22 -13.37 -1.09
CA ASN A 123 -10.81 -13.76 -1.14
C ASN A 123 -9.86 -12.60 -0.80
N ILE A 124 -10.26 -11.34 -1.07
CA ILE A 124 -9.50 -10.17 -0.59
C ILE A 124 -9.46 -10.17 0.95
N LEU A 125 -10.63 -10.25 1.60
CA LEU A 125 -10.74 -10.19 3.06
C LEU A 125 -10.11 -11.42 3.73
N ARG A 126 -10.18 -12.63 3.16
CA ARG A 126 -9.50 -13.82 3.69
C ARG A 126 -7.98 -13.68 3.77
N GLU A 127 -7.38 -12.97 2.82
CA GLU A 127 -5.92 -12.75 2.80
C GLU A 127 -5.52 -11.52 3.62
N LEU A 128 -6.43 -10.55 3.78
CA LEU A 128 -6.15 -9.28 4.43
C LEU A 128 -6.49 -9.26 5.92
N ILE A 129 -7.61 -9.83 6.33
CA ILE A 129 -8.21 -9.63 7.66
C ILE A 129 -7.93 -10.84 8.56
N ALA A 130 -7.56 -10.57 9.81
CA ALA A 130 -7.28 -11.56 10.84
C ALA A 130 -8.21 -11.36 12.06
N PRO A 131 -8.38 -12.39 12.90
CA PRO A 131 -9.15 -12.26 14.14
C PRO A 131 -8.63 -11.11 15.02
N GLY A 132 -9.55 -10.27 15.50
CA GLY A 132 -9.23 -9.12 16.34
C GLY A 132 -8.86 -7.83 15.60
N ASP A 133 -8.82 -7.84 14.27
CA ASP A 133 -8.85 -6.60 13.48
C ASP A 133 -10.18 -5.86 13.66
N ILE A 134 -10.18 -4.56 13.35
CA ILE A 134 -11.40 -3.75 13.29
C ILE A 134 -11.57 -3.18 11.88
N VAL A 135 -12.75 -3.33 11.28
CA VAL A 135 -13.02 -2.94 9.89
C VAL A 135 -14.20 -1.98 9.81
N PHE A 136 -13.97 -0.79 9.27
CA PHE A 136 -14.98 0.22 8.97
C PHE A 136 -15.25 0.24 7.46
N CYS A 137 -16.52 0.11 7.08
CA CYS A 137 -16.94 -0.08 5.70
C CYS A 137 -17.80 1.11 5.26
N PRO A 138 -17.21 2.18 4.67
CA PRO A 138 -17.96 3.36 4.25
C PRO A 138 -18.74 3.12 2.95
N VAL A 139 -19.90 3.76 2.82
CA VAL A 139 -20.60 3.96 1.55
C VAL A 139 -19.97 5.13 0.81
N LEU A 140 -19.43 4.91 -0.39
CA LEU A 140 -18.82 5.96 -1.20
C LEU A 140 -19.85 6.55 -2.17
N SER A 141 -20.29 7.78 -1.92
CA SER A 141 -21.38 8.46 -2.64
C SER A 141 -21.11 8.67 -4.13
N HIS A 142 -19.84 8.82 -4.52
CA HIS A 142 -19.44 9.12 -5.91
C HIS A 142 -19.04 7.89 -6.72
N ALA A 143 -18.89 6.72 -6.09
CA ALA A 143 -18.50 5.48 -6.74
C ALA A 143 -19.72 4.59 -7.00
N ARG A 144 -20.11 4.46 -8.27
CA ARG A 144 -21.13 3.48 -8.67
C ARG A 144 -20.57 2.06 -8.55
N SER A 145 -21.46 1.09 -8.31
CA SER A 145 -21.12 -0.34 -8.24
C SER A 145 -20.11 -0.68 -7.14
N MET A 146 -20.23 -0.05 -5.98
CA MET A 146 -19.52 -0.46 -4.77
C MET A 146 -20.23 -1.65 -4.12
N ARG A 147 -19.46 -2.60 -3.62
CA ARG A 147 -19.99 -3.72 -2.83
C ARG A 147 -20.71 -3.17 -1.59
N SER A 148 -21.81 -3.81 -1.20
CA SER A 148 -22.56 -3.40 0.00
C SER A 148 -21.65 -3.39 1.23
N ALA A 149 -21.66 -2.28 1.96
CA ALA A 149 -20.93 -2.18 3.23
C ALA A 149 -21.35 -3.28 4.21
N GLN A 150 -22.64 -3.66 4.21
CA GLN A 150 -23.13 -4.72 5.09
C GLN A 150 -22.61 -6.10 4.71
N GLU A 151 -22.53 -6.43 3.40
CA GLU A 151 -21.94 -7.71 2.95
C GLU A 151 -20.47 -7.85 3.39
N ILE A 152 -19.72 -6.75 3.34
CA ILE A 152 -18.32 -6.70 3.79
C ILE A 152 -18.26 -6.90 5.31
N VAL A 153 -19.13 -6.22 6.08
CA VAL A 153 -19.21 -6.35 7.54
C VAL A 153 -19.52 -7.77 7.97
N ASP A 154 -20.53 -8.39 7.36
CA ASP A 154 -20.96 -9.75 7.71
C ASP A 154 -19.82 -10.75 7.47
N PHE A 155 -19.14 -10.63 6.32
CA PHE A 155 -18.02 -11.50 5.99
C PHE A 155 -16.79 -11.24 6.88
N ALA A 156 -16.40 -9.99 7.11
CA ALA A 156 -15.29 -9.66 8.01
C ALA A 156 -15.56 -10.16 9.44
N SER A 157 -16.80 -10.04 9.91
CA SER A 157 -17.23 -10.57 11.22
C SER A 157 -17.10 -12.09 11.27
N SER A 158 -17.44 -12.80 10.18
CA SER A 158 -17.26 -14.25 10.09
C SER A 158 -15.79 -14.72 10.16
N LEU A 159 -14.84 -13.82 9.89
CA LEU A 159 -13.40 -14.06 10.05
C LEU A 159 -12.88 -13.74 11.47
N GLY A 160 -13.74 -13.30 12.38
CA GLY A 160 -13.38 -12.95 13.75
C GLY A 160 -12.90 -11.50 13.94
N ALA A 161 -13.10 -10.63 12.95
CA ALA A 161 -12.88 -9.20 13.11
C ALA A 161 -14.11 -8.50 13.71
N GLN A 162 -13.92 -7.35 14.35
CA GLN A 162 -15.02 -6.43 14.63
C GLN A 162 -15.27 -5.61 13.36
N ALA A 163 -16.50 -5.49 12.89
CA ALA A 163 -16.78 -4.73 11.68
C ALA A 163 -18.01 -3.84 11.80
N ARG A 164 -18.00 -2.70 11.11
CA ARG A 164 -19.06 -1.70 11.13
C ARG A 164 -19.27 -1.06 9.76
N ALA A 165 -20.53 -0.95 9.34
CA ALA A 165 -20.90 -0.16 8.18
C ALA A 165 -20.98 1.32 8.55
N CYS A 166 -20.54 2.20 7.65
CA CYS A 166 -20.51 3.65 7.85
C CYS A 166 -21.21 4.36 6.68
N HIS A 167 -21.85 5.48 6.96
CA HIS A 167 -22.58 6.30 5.98
C HIS A 167 -21.66 7.03 4.99
N GLY A 168 -20.35 7.10 5.27
CA GLY A 168 -19.34 7.71 4.40
C GLY A 168 -17.95 7.67 4.99
N PHE A 169 -16.95 8.16 4.24
CA PHE A 169 -15.55 8.13 4.66
C PHE A 169 -15.30 8.90 5.97
N ALA A 170 -15.87 10.10 6.11
CA ALA A 170 -15.68 10.94 7.29
C ALA A 170 -16.10 10.23 8.59
N GLU A 171 -17.23 9.52 8.57
CA GLU A 171 -17.72 8.76 9.72
C GLU A 171 -16.80 7.55 10.01
N ALA A 172 -16.37 6.84 8.98
CA ALA A 172 -15.43 5.72 9.13
C ALA A 172 -14.10 6.18 9.76
N LEU A 173 -13.58 7.33 9.33
CA LEU A 173 -12.37 7.94 9.90
C LEU A 173 -12.58 8.34 11.36
N GLN A 174 -13.70 8.98 11.68
CA GLN A 174 -14.03 9.36 13.06
C GLN A 174 -14.06 8.15 13.99
N PHE A 175 -14.70 7.04 13.59
CA PHE A 175 -14.73 5.82 14.39
C PHE A 175 -13.35 5.17 14.50
N ALA A 176 -12.57 5.16 13.42
CA ALA A 176 -11.21 4.62 13.45
C ALA A 176 -10.31 5.41 14.42
N GLN A 177 -10.38 6.74 14.39
CA GLN A 177 -9.62 7.61 15.30
C GLN A 177 -10.05 7.41 16.76
N ALA A 178 -11.35 7.33 17.03
CA ALA A 178 -11.85 7.05 18.38
C ALA A 178 -11.34 5.69 18.88
N LYS A 179 -11.34 4.65 18.03
CA LYS A 179 -10.81 3.34 18.41
C LYS A 179 -9.30 3.33 18.60
N ALA A 180 -8.54 4.08 17.81
CA ALA A 180 -7.10 4.21 17.99
C ALA A 180 -6.75 4.79 19.38
N GLN A 181 -7.54 5.75 19.87
CA GLN A 181 -7.35 6.37 21.19
C GLN A 181 -7.66 5.42 22.37
N GLU A 182 -8.47 4.39 22.17
CA GLU A 182 -8.78 3.38 23.19
C GLU A 182 -7.65 2.32 23.35
N LEU A 183 -6.71 2.23 22.39
CA LEU A 183 -5.66 1.21 22.41
C LEU A 183 -4.55 1.59 23.42
N PRO A 184 -4.01 0.64 24.21
CA PRO A 184 -2.98 0.90 25.22
C PRO A 184 -1.72 1.58 24.67
N LEU A 185 -1.17 2.58 25.37
CA LEU A 185 0.04 3.31 24.98
C LEU A 185 1.28 2.43 24.67
N SER A 186 1.39 1.25 25.28
CA SER A 186 2.45 0.27 25.00
C SER A 186 2.37 -0.33 23.60
N LEU A 187 1.18 -0.31 23.01
CA LEU A 187 0.87 -0.68 21.63
C LEU A 187 0.92 0.52 20.65
N SER A 188 1.13 1.75 21.18
CA SER A 188 0.98 3.06 20.52
C SER A 188 2.30 3.80 20.24
N ARG A 189 3.46 3.13 20.26
CA ARG A 189 4.74 3.82 20.00
C ARG A 189 4.98 4.02 18.49
N GLY A 190 4.29 5.01 17.89
CA GLY A 190 4.55 5.69 16.59
C GLY A 190 4.20 4.88 15.31
N PHE A 191 3.65 5.42 14.22
CA PHE A 191 3.08 6.73 13.82
C PHE A 191 1.53 6.60 13.81
N ALA A 192 0.80 7.08 14.83
CA ALA A 192 -0.68 7.20 14.90
C ALA A 192 -1.57 6.04 14.34
N ASP A 193 -1.05 4.81 14.50
CA ASP A 193 -1.68 3.65 15.12
C ASP A 193 -2.72 2.83 14.35
N ARG A 194 -2.26 2.28 13.21
CA ARG A 194 -2.79 1.10 12.50
C ARG A 194 -3.99 1.35 11.59
N LEU A 195 -4.26 2.59 11.21
CA LEU A 195 -5.28 2.85 10.20
C LEU A 195 -4.76 2.53 8.80
N ILE A 196 -5.34 1.51 8.18
CA ILE A 196 -5.09 1.13 6.79
C ILE A 196 -6.35 1.49 5.99
N ILE A 197 -6.16 2.25 4.91
CA ILE A 197 -7.23 2.59 3.98
C ILE A 197 -6.95 1.81 2.69
N THR A 198 -7.84 0.89 2.32
CA THR A 198 -7.60 -0.03 1.20
C THR A 198 -8.87 -0.62 0.58
N GLY A 199 -8.73 -1.44 -0.46
CA GLY A 199 -9.85 -2.10 -1.16
C GLY A 199 -10.21 -1.50 -2.52
N SER A 200 -9.97 -0.21 -2.75
CA SER A 200 -10.23 0.44 -4.04
C SER A 200 -9.49 1.78 -4.20
N PHE A 201 -9.13 2.14 -5.43
CA PHE A 201 -8.55 3.46 -5.72
C PHE A 201 -9.54 4.61 -5.50
N SER A 202 -10.86 4.38 -5.60
CA SER A 202 -11.86 5.38 -5.28
C SER A 202 -11.81 5.77 -3.81
N LEU A 203 -11.66 4.80 -2.91
CA LEU A 203 -11.47 5.08 -1.48
C LEU A 203 -10.15 5.81 -1.21
N ILE A 204 -9.06 5.40 -1.86
CA ILE A 204 -7.75 6.09 -1.72
C ILE A 204 -7.87 7.55 -2.16
N LYS A 205 -8.54 7.80 -3.28
CA LYS A 205 -8.77 9.14 -3.79
C LYS A 205 -9.54 9.99 -2.78
N GLU A 206 -10.65 9.48 -2.26
CA GLU A 206 -11.48 10.19 -1.27
C GLU A 206 -10.70 10.49 0.02
N ALA A 207 -9.87 9.56 0.48
CA ALA A 207 -8.99 9.77 1.63
C ALA A 207 -7.96 10.89 1.39
N LEU A 208 -7.37 10.94 0.19
CA LEU A 208 -6.43 12.00 -0.19
C LEU A 208 -7.14 13.37 -0.29
N GLU A 209 -8.30 13.44 -0.94
CA GLU A 209 -9.09 14.69 -1.04
C GLU A 209 -9.47 15.20 0.36
N PHE A 210 -9.92 14.30 1.25
CA PHE A 210 -10.24 14.63 2.64
C PHE A 210 -9.01 15.15 3.41
N SER A 211 -7.83 14.57 3.17
CA SER A 211 -6.56 14.99 3.81
C SER A 211 -6.12 16.40 3.41
N GLU A 212 -6.58 16.89 2.25
CA GLU A 212 -6.29 18.21 1.71
C GLU A 212 -7.36 19.26 2.09
N GLY A 213 -8.40 18.86 2.83
CA GLY A 213 -9.52 19.73 3.19
C GLY A 213 -10.53 19.96 2.08
N VAL A 214 -10.47 19.15 1.01
CA VAL A 214 -11.47 19.13 -0.05
C VAL A 214 -12.66 18.32 0.47
N LYS A 215 -13.81 19.00 0.64
CA LYS A 215 -15.07 18.40 1.10
C LYS A 215 -15.88 17.84 -0.06
#